data_AF-A0A015TZU0-F1
#
_entry.id   AF-A0A015TZU0-F1
#
_cell.length_a   1.000
_cell.length_b   1.000
_cell.length_c   1.000
_cell.angle_alpha   90.00
_cell.angle_beta   90.00
_cell.angle_gamma   90.00
#
_symmetry.space_group_name_H-M   'P 1'
#
loop_
_entity.id
_entity.type
_entity.pdbx_description
1 polymer ?
#
loop_
_entity_poly.entity_id
_entity_poly.type
_entity_poly.pdbx_seq_one_letter_code
_entity_poly.pdbx_strand_id
1 'polypeptide(L)' 'MEVSLKTLEVVQSRGLHNSNTEYHDRIVNLVNSNVNLIRQRMEAA' A
#
# COMPACT_ATOMS: atom_id res chain seq x y z
N MET A 1 1.38 -5.00 -5.87
CA MET A 1 1.49 -4.08 -4.72
C MET A 1 1.37 -4.93 -3.49
N GLU A 2 2.38 -4.86 -2.63
CA GLU A 2 2.49 -5.66 -1.42
C GLU A 2 2.46 -4.72 -0.23
N VAL A 3 1.66 -5.10 0.77
CA VAL A 3 1.47 -4.39 2.03
C VAL A 3 1.77 -5.36 3.16
N SER A 4 2.59 -4.94 4.11
CA SER A 4 2.90 -5.73 5.30
C SER A 4 1.66 -5.81 6.19
N LEU A 5 1.15 -7.01 6.48
CA LEU A 5 0.01 -7.13 7.42
C LEU A 5 0.38 -6.81 8.87
N LYS A 6 1.69 -6.88 9.21
CA LYS A 6 2.19 -6.58 10.54
C LYS A 6 2.25 -5.07 10.80
N THR A 7 2.71 -4.30 9.81
CA THR A 7 2.91 -2.85 9.93
C THR A 7 1.84 -2.03 9.21
N LEU A 8 1.09 -2.66 8.31
CA LEU A 8 0.13 -2.05 7.40
C LEU A 8 0.74 -0.97 6.49
N GLU A 9 2.02 -1.15 6.15
CA GLU A 9 2.77 -0.25 5.27
C GLU A 9 3.02 -0.90 3.91
N VAL A 10 3.09 -0.06 2.88
CA VAL A 10 3.47 -0.49 1.52
C VAL A 10 4.95 -0.85 1.51
N VAL A 11 5.27 -2.13 1.30
CA VAL A 11 6.65 -2.61 1.20
C VAL A 11 7.14 -2.69 -0.24
N GLN A 12 6.21 -2.86 -1.19
CA GLN A 12 6.54 -2.92 -2.60
C GLN A 12 5.34 -2.45 -3.44
N SER A 13 5.55 -1.45 -4.30
CA SER A 13 4.53 -0.92 -5.22
C SER A 13 4.86 -1.16 -6.70
N ARG A 14 6.08 -1.61 -7.00
CA ARG A 14 6.59 -1.88 -8.36
C ARG A 14 7.54 -3.08 -8.39
N GLY A 15 7.66 -3.73 -9.55
CA GLY A 15 8.68 -4.78 -9.75
C GLY A 15 10.11 -4.23 -9.75
N LEU A 16 11.10 -5.09 -9.49
CA LEU A 16 12.53 -4.75 -9.41
C LEU A 16 13.05 -4.02 -10.68
N HIS A 17 12.58 -4.43 -11.86
CA HIS A 17 12.97 -3.84 -13.15
C HIS A 17 11.99 -2.76 -13.67
N ASN A 18 10.95 -2.43 -12.91
CA ASN A 18 10.04 -1.36 -13.29
C ASN A 18 10.49 -0.06 -12.65
N SER A 19 10.56 1.02 -13.42
CA SER A 19 10.77 2.36 -12.89
C SER A 19 9.51 2.87 -12.18
N ASN A 20 9.66 3.89 -11.33
CA ASN A 20 8.50 4.63 -10.84
C ASN A 20 7.77 5.28 -12.02
N THR A 21 6.45 5.15 -12.04
CA THR A 21 5.59 5.93 -12.93
C THR A 21 5.21 7.24 -12.23
N GLU A 22 4.66 8.20 -12.99
CA GLU A 22 4.12 9.45 -12.43
C GLU A 22 3.03 9.22 -11.36
N TYR A 23 2.41 8.04 -11.34
CA TYR A 23 1.37 7.68 -10.39
C TYR A 23 1.91 7.03 -9.11
N HIS A 24 3.19 6.68 -9.05
CA HIS A 24 3.76 5.90 -7.96
C HIS A 24 3.44 6.51 -6.60
N ASP A 25 3.79 7.78 -6.40
CA ASP A 25 3.57 8.47 -5.13
C ASP A 25 2.08 8.61 -4.82
N ARG A 26 1.26 8.88 -5.84
CA ARG A 26 -0.20 8.99 -5.67
C ARG A 26 -0.80 7.67 -5.18
N ILE A 27 -0.36 6.53 -5.74
CA ILE A 27 -0.83 5.20 -5.35
C ILE A 27 -0.40 4.87 -3.92
N VAL A 28 0.87 5.11 -3.58
CA VAL A 28 1.40 4.88 -2.23
C VAL A 28 0.67 5.74 -1.20
N ASN A 29 0.50 7.03 -1.48
CA ASN A 29 -0.19 7.98 -0.60
C ASN A 29 -1.66 7.61 -0.42
N LEU A 30 -2.33 7.16 -1.47
CA LEU A 30 -3.73 6.72 -1.39
C LEU A 30 -3.86 5.52 -0.44
N VAL A 31 -2.99 4.52 -0.56
CA VAL A 31 -3.03 3.34 0.33
C VAL A 31 -2.70 3.73 1.76
N ASN A 32 -1.66 4.53 1.99
CA ASN A 32 -1.29 5.00 3.33
C ASN A 32 -2.41 5.81 3.99
N SER A 33 -3.09 6.68 3.24
CA SER A 33 -4.21 7.48 3.75
C SER A 33 -5.42 6.63 4.15
N ASN A 34 -5.54 5.41 3.61
CA ASN A 34 -6.64 4.49 3.87
C ASN A 34 -6.27 3.35 4.84
N VAL A 35 -5.07 3.37 5.42
CA VAL A 35 -4.55 2.27 6.28
C VAL A 35 -5.49 1.91 7.43
N ASN A 36 -6.17 2.91 8.01
CA ASN A 36 -7.11 2.69 9.09
C ASN A 36 -8.38 1.95 8.63
N LEU A 37 -8.86 2.23 7.42
CA LEU A 37 -10.00 1.52 6.84
C LEU A 37 -9.63 0.08 6.46
N ILE A 38 -8.41 -0.14 5.98
CA ILE A 38 -7.87 -1.48 5.70
C ILE A 38 -7.83 -2.30 7.00
N ARG A 39 -7.34 -1.71 8.11
CA ARG A 39 -7.33 -2.36 9.42
C ARG A 39 -8.73 -2.77 9.87
N GLN A 40 -9.69 -1.85 9.82
CA GLN A 40 -11.09 -2.14 10.20
C GLN A 40 -11.69 -3.28 9.38
N ARG A 41 -11.40 -3.34 8.06
CA ARG A 41 -11.86 -4.43 7.19
C ARG A 41 -11.23 -5.78 7.52
N MET A 42 -9.96 -5.79 7.94
CA MET A 42 -9.29 -7.01 8.37
C MET A 42 -9.82 -7.54 9.70
N GLU A 43 -10.16 -6.66 10.63
CA GLU A 43 -10.75 -7.05 11.93
C GLU A 43 -12.18 -7.57 11.80
N ALA A 44 -12.90 -7.17 10.74
CA ALA A 44 -14.27 -7.59 10.47
C ALA A 44 -14.38 -8.90 9.66
N ALA A 45 -13.25 -9.46 9.19
CA ALA A 45 -13.19 -10.67 8.35
C ALA A 45 -12.78 -11.90 9.18
#